data_AF-A0A7V4H1C5-F1
#
_entry.id   AF-A0A7V4H1C5-F1
#
_cell.length_a   1.000
_cell.length_b   1.000
_cell.length_c   1.000
_cell.angle_alpha   90.00
_cell.angle_beta   90.00
_cell.angle_gamma   90.00
#
_symmetry.space_group_name_H-M   'P 1'
#
loop_
_entity.id
_entity.type
_entity.pdbx_description
1 polymer ?
#
loop_
_entity_poly.entity_id
_entity_poly.type
_entity_poly.pdbx_seq_one_letter_code
_entity_poly.pdbx_strand_id
1 'polypeptide(L)'
;MQPEKQESTWIYDAWAWAELHRRLLVLGAVGVLLLIVGGYVFFWYRGQHELQANHALLALTPAGRAEEKAGPGHDAFMELAARYGSSRAAVRALLLAAGELYQAGKYAEARARFEEVVARDDTGLLAPMAALGAATCQDAEDKVDAAMTAYQQVIAKYPDDPVSGRARLALAALHEVRGQFAEALKIYDSLQADRAAGRAAMEASIKRETLLRQHPELAPAAAPATPPVITPIGAGAPPAASAPAAPPGPSTNAAAPPGVPAPTP
;
A
#
# COMPACT_ATOMS: atom_id res chain seq x y z
N MET A 1 40.87 65.92 14.02
CA MET A 1 40.37 65.60 12.66
C MET A 1 39.31 64.52 12.82
N GLN A 2 38.04 64.90 12.87
CA GLN A 2 36.92 63.94 12.80
C GLN A 2 36.43 63.90 11.35
N PRO A 3 36.27 62.73 10.73
CA PRO A 3 35.75 62.64 9.38
C PRO A 3 34.25 62.95 9.41
N GLU A 4 33.82 63.96 8.66
CA GLU A 4 32.41 64.23 8.43
C GLU A 4 31.74 62.99 7.84
N LYS A 5 30.66 62.52 8.48
CA LYS A 5 29.77 61.52 7.92
C LYS A 5 29.09 62.16 6.70
N GLN A 6 29.51 61.77 5.50
CA GLN A 6 28.71 61.94 4.28
C GLN A 6 27.36 61.25 4.52
N GLU A 7 26.33 62.02 4.89
CA GLU A 7 24.96 61.54 4.84
C GLU A 7 24.64 61.30 3.38
N SER A 8 24.44 60.03 3.03
CA SER A 8 24.27 59.59 1.65
C SER A 8 22.99 60.19 1.07
N THR A 9 23.12 61.24 0.25
CA THR A 9 22.00 61.91 -0.42
C THR A 9 21.24 61.01 -1.39
N TRP A 10 21.80 59.82 -1.71
CA TRP A 10 21.15 58.76 -2.46
C TRP A 10 19.71 58.46 -2.02
N ILE A 11 19.40 58.52 -0.72
CA ILE A 11 18.03 58.28 -0.25
C ILE A 11 17.09 59.38 -0.75
N TYR A 12 17.51 60.64 -0.72
CA TYR A 12 16.75 61.78 -1.23
C TYR A 12 16.68 61.78 -2.77
N ASP A 13 17.78 61.44 -3.44
CA ASP A 13 17.84 61.34 -4.91
C ASP A 13 16.98 60.17 -5.43
N ALA A 14 16.96 59.04 -4.72
CA ALA A 14 16.06 57.92 -4.98
C ALA A 14 14.58 58.29 -4.74
N TRP A 15 14.32 59.12 -3.73
CA TRP A 15 12.98 59.62 -3.43
C TRP A 15 12.48 60.58 -4.53
N ALA A 16 13.31 61.54 -4.95
CA ALA A 16 13.01 62.45 -6.05
C ALA A 16 12.83 61.73 -7.38
N TRP A 17 13.66 60.72 -7.67
CA TRP A 17 13.51 59.85 -8.85
C TRP A 17 12.22 59.04 -8.82
N ALA A 18 11.84 58.49 -7.66
CA ALA A 18 10.61 57.73 -7.48
C ALA A 18 9.36 58.62 -7.66
N GLU A 19 9.42 59.89 -7.25
CA GLU A 19 8.34 60.84 -7.44
C GLU A 19 8.16 61.21 -8.92
N LEU A 20 9.27 61.37 -9.64
CA LEU A 20 9.29 61.63 -11.08
C LEU A 20 8.76 60.44 -11.89
N HIS A 21 9.09 59.21 -11.47
CA HIS A 21 8.66 57.96 -12.12
C HIS A 21 7.42 57.33 -11.47
N ARG A 22 6.71 58.06 -10.59
CA ARG A 22 5.60 57.54 -9.79
C ARG A 22 4.51 56.86 -10.63
N ARG A 23 4.21 57.38 -11.83
CA ARG A 23 3.25 56.76 -12.75
C ARG A 23 3.72 55.40 -13.28
N LEU A 24 5.01 55.28 -13.62
CA LEU A 24 5.60 54.02 -14.09
C LEU A 24 5.75 53.01 -12.95
N LEU A 25 6.08 53.46 -11.74
CA LEU A 25 6.12 52.60 -10.55
C LEU A 25 4.73 52.08 -10.16
N VAL A 26 3.70 52.92 -10.24
CA VAL A 26 2.30 52.49 -10.01
C VAL A 26 1.84 51.51 -11.08
N LEU A 27 2.14 51.76 -12.37
CA LEU A 27 1.82 50.82 -13.46
C LEU A 27 2.56 49.48 -13.28
N GLY A 28 3.83 49.50 -12.89
CA GLY A 28 4.61 48.30 -12.57
C GLY A 28 4.04 47.54 -11.39
N ALA A 29 3.69 48.24 -10.30
CA ALA A 29 3.08 47.64 -9.12
C ALA A 29 1.70 47.02 -9.41
N VAL A 30 0.88 47.68 -10.23
CA VAL A 30 -0.41 47.13 -10.70
C VAL A 30 -0.19 45.90 -11.59
N GLY A 31 0.81 45.93 -12.48
CA GLY A 31 1.19 44.76 -13.27
C GLY A 31 1.61 43.57 -12.42
N VAL A 32 2.46 43.80 -11.40
CA VAL A 32 2.87 42.77 -10.44
C VAL A 32 1.67 42.26 -9.63
N LEU A 33 0.78 43.15 -9.17
CA LEU A 33 -0.43 42.76 -8.46
C LEU A 33 -1.33 41.88 -9.34
N LEU A 34 -1.52 42.23 -10.61
CA LEU A 34 -2.31 41.43 -11.55
C LEU A 34 -1.67 40.06 -11.82
N LEU A 35 -0.33 39.98 -11.87
CA LEU A 35 0.37 38.70 -11.98
C LEU A 35 0.21 37.85 -10.72
N ILE A 36 0.28 38.46 -9.54
CA ILE A 36 0.07 37.75 -8.26
C ILE A 36 -1.38 37.26 -8.16
N VAL A 37 -2.37 38.11 -8.46
CA VAL A 37 -3.79 37.75 -8.44
C VAL A 37 -4.09 36.70 -9.50
N GLY A 38 -3.56 36.85 -10.72
CA GLY A 38 -3.69 35.86 -11.78
C GLY A 38 -3.07 34.51 -11.40
N GLY A 39 -1.88 34.52 -10.79
CA GLY A 39 -1.23 33.32 -10.27
C GLY A 39 -2.00 32.69 -9.11
N TYR A 40 -2.55 33.49 -8.20
CA TYR A 40 -3.39 33.02 -7.10
C TYR A 40 -4.68 32.39 -7.61
N VAL A 41 -5.39 33.05 -8.54
CA VAL A 41 -6.60 32.52 -9.17
C VAL A 41 -6.29 31.24 -9.94
N PHE A 42 -5.18 31.19 -10.67
CA PHE A 42 -4.72 29.99 -11.36
C PHE A 42 -4.45 28.84 -10.39
N PHE A 43 -3.76 29.11 -9.27
CA PHE A 43 -3.47 28.12 -8.23
C PHE A 43 -4.75 27.66 -7.51
N TRP A 44 -5.65 28.60 -7.21
CA TRP A 44 -6.94 28.33 -6.57
C TRP A 44 -7.89 27.53 -7.47
N TYR A 45 -7.95 27.85 -8.76
CA TYR A 45 -8.70 27.09 -9.76
C TYR A 45 -8.12 25.69 -9.95
N ARG A 46 -6.78 25.57 -9.99
CA ARG A 46 -6.09 24.28 -10.03
C ARG A 46 -6.37 23.41 -8.79
N GLY A 47 -6.56 24.02 -7.62
CA GLY A 47 -6.96 23.34 -6.38
C GLY A 47 -8.45 22.93 -6.34
N GLN A 48 -9.35 23.75 -6.88
CA GLN A 48 -10.79 23.45 -6.94
C GLN A 48 -11.13 22.25 -7.85
N HIS A 49 -10.30 21.96 -8.86
CA HIS A 49 -10.53 20.85 -9.80
C HIS A 49 -10.64 19.48 -9.14
N GLU A 50 -9.93 19.24 -8.03
CA GLU A 50 -9.98 17.95 -7.33
C GLU A 50 -11.34 17.75 -6.63
N LEU A 51 -11.93 18.82 -6.09
CA LEU A 51 -13.23 18.77 -5.41
C LEU A 51 -14.37 18.49 -6.39
N GLN A 52 -14.37 19.17 -7.55
CA GLN A 52 -15.38 18.94 -8.58
C GLN A 52 -15.27 17.54 -9.19
N ALA A 53 -14.04 17.08 -9.45
CA ALA A 53 -13.80 15.74 -9.98
C ALA A 53 -14.26 14.66 -8.99
N ASN A 54 -14.03 14.84 -7.69
CA ASN A 54 -14.50 13.92 -6.66
C ASN A 54 -16.04 13.91 -6.56
N HIS A 55 -16.69 15.08 -6.61
CA HIS A 55 -18.16 15.15 -6.64
C HIS A 55 -18.76 14.43 -7.86
N ALA A 56 -18.19 14.66 -9.05
CA ALA A 56 -18.65 14.01 -10.27
C ALA A 56 -18.39 12.49 -10.23
N LEU A 57 -17.27 12.06 -9.65
CA LEU A 57 -17.00 10.64 -9.42
C LEU A 57 -18.04 10.01 -8.47
N LEU A 58 -18.39 10.68 -7.37
CA LEU A 58 -19.39 10.20 -6.43
C LEU A 58 -20.78 10.09 -7.06
N ALA A 59 -21.15 11.00 -7.96
CA ALA A 59 -22.41 10.90 -8.71
C ALA A 59 -22.46 9.65 -9.60
N LEU A 60 -21.31 9.23 -10.14
CA LEU A 60 -21.17 8.01 -10.93
C LEU A 60 -21.02 6.74 -10.07
N THR A 61 -20.65 6.90 -8.79
CA THR A 61 -20.41 5.79 -7.86
C THR A 61 -21.27 5.96 -6.61
N PRO A 62 -22.61 5.76 -6.68
CA PRO A 62 -23.47 5.88 -5.52
C PRO A 62 -22.99 4.93 -4.41
N ALA A 63 -22.75 5.50 -3.23
CA ALA A 63 -22.23 4.80 -2.06
C ALA A 63 -23.30 3.87 -1.46
N GLY A 64 -23.56 2.75 -2.12
CA GLY A 64 -24.60 1.81 -1.73
C GLY A 64 -25.05 1.02 -2.96
N ARG A 65 -24.66 -0.25 -3.02
CA ARG A 65 -24.94 -1.19 -4.11
C ARG A 65 -26.45 -1.42 -4.31
N ALA A 66 -26.82 -1.79 -5.56
CA ALA A 66 -28.13 -2.23 -6.07
C ALA A 66 -29.01 -1.04 -6.51
N GLU A 67 -29.30 -0.80 -7.79
CA GLU A 67 -30.06 -1.70 -8.66
C GLU A 67 -29.86 -1.49 -10.18
N GLU A 68 -28.83 -0.80 -10.65
CA GLU A 68 -28.61 -0.71 -12.11
C GLU A 68 -27.57 -1.74 -12.56
N LYS A 69 -28.02 -2.67 -13.42
CA LYS A 69 -27.25 -3.82 -13.93
C LYS A 69 -26.06 -3.43 -14.82
N ALA A 70 -25.81 -2.14 -14.95
CA ALA A 70 -24.59 -1.53 -15.43
C ALA A 70 -24.34 -0.35 -14.50
N GLY A 71 -23.10 -0.17 -14.02
CA GLY A 71 -22.70 1.16 -13.56
C GLY A 71 -22.87 2.17 -14.71
N PRO A 72 -22.43 3.42 -14.56
CA PRO A 72 -22.51 4.41 -15.63
C PRO A 72 -21.71 4.05 -16.90
N GLY A 73 -21.13 2.85 -16.95
CA GLY A 73 -20.42 2.28 -18.07
C GLY A 73 -18.99 2.80 -18.12
N HIS A 74 -18.14 2.05 -18.81
CA HIS A 74 -16.77 2.45 -19.12
C HIS A 74 -16.70 3.90 -19.64
N ASP A 75 -17.62 4.28 -20.54
CA ASP A 75 -17.59 5.54 -21.26
C ASP A 75 -17.79 6.77 -20.35
N ALA A 76 -18.70 6.70 -19.37
CA ALA A 76 -18.92 7.81 -18.44
C ALA A 76 -17.70 8.05 -17.53
N PHE A 77 -17.04 6.98 -17.08
CA PHE A 77 -15.80 7.09 -16.32
C PHE A 77 -14.65 7.63 -17.19
N MET A 78 -14.62 7.28 -18.48
CA MET A 78 -13.63 7.83 -19.41
C MET A 78 -13.85 9.30 -19.72
N GLU A 79 -15.11 9.74 -19.87
CA GLU A 79 -15.41 11.17 -20.02
C GLU A 79 -14.95 11.94 -18.77
N LEU A 80 -15.20 11.39 -17.59
CA LEU A 80 -14.74 11.98 -16.34
C LEU A 80 -13.21 12.07 -16.29
N ALA A 81 -12.51 10.99 -16.65
CA ALA A 81 -11.05 10.97 -16.70
C ALA A 81 -10.49 11.98 -17.71
N ALA A 82 -11.12 12.12 -18.88
CA ALA A 82 -10.73 13.09 -19.91
C ALA A 82 -10.97 14.53 -19.44
N ARG A 83 -12.10 14.80 -18.78
CA ARG A 83 -12.47 16.13 -18.29
C ARG A 83 -11.58 16.60 -17.13
N TYR A 84 -11.12 15.67 -16.28
CA TYR A 84 -10.37 15.99 -15.06
C TYR A 84 -8.90 15.55 -15.08
N GLY A 85 -8.37 15.18 -16.26
CA GLY A 85 -6.94 15.06 -16.56
C GLY A 85 -6.13 14.21 -15.58
N SER A 86 -5.14 14.84 -14.93
CA SER A 86 -4.21 14.22 -13.98
C SER A 86 -4.68 14.29 -12.51
N SER A 87 -5.96 14.59 -12.26
CA SER A 87 -6.49 14.60 -10.89
C SER A 87 -6.56 13.18 -10.33
N ARG A 88 -6.48 13.04 -9.00
CA ARG A 88 -6.63 11.74 -8.32
C ARG A 88 -7.98 11.09 -8.61
N ALA A 89 -9.04 11.90 -8.74
CA ALA A 89 -10.36 11.43 -9.13
C ALA A 89 -10.39 10.91 -10.58
N ALA A 90 -9.65 11.52 -11.50
CA ALA A 90 -9.51 11.00 -12.87
C ALA A 90 -8.77 9.67 -12.91
N VAL A 91 -7.69 9.49 -12.13
CA VAL A 91 -6.99 8.20 -11.99
C VAL A 91 -7.93 7.13 -11.42
N ARG A 92 -8.73 7.49 -10.40
CA ARG A 92 -9.75 6.59 -9.85
C ARG A 92 -10.84 6.27 -10.86
N ALA A 93 -11.27 7.23 -11.67
CA ALA A 93 -12.24 7.02 -12.74
C ALA A 93 -11.69 6.02 -13.78
N LEU A 94 -10.43 6.16 -14.20
CA LEU A 94 -9.78 5.21 -15.11
C LEU A 94 -9.74 3.80 -14.53
N LEU A 95 -9.43 3.66 -13.24
CA LEU A 95 -9.44 2.36 -12.57
C LEU A 95 -10.84 1.71 -12.59
N LEU A 96 -11.88 2.49 -12.32
CA LEU A 96 -13.27 2.01 -12.39
C LEU A 96 -13.66 1.66 -13.83
N ALA A 97 -13.28 2.48 -14.81
CA ALA A 97 -13.51 2.23 -16.23
C ALA A 97 -12.85 0.91 -16.69
N ALA A 98 -11.65 0.61 -16.18
CA ALA A 98 -10.96 -0.66 -16.43
C ALA A 98 -11.71 -1.84 -15.78
N GLY A 99 -12.22 -1.66 -14.56
CA GLY A 99 -13.08 -2.63 -13.88
C GLY A 99 -14.36 -2.95 -14.66
N GLU A 100 -15.04 -1.96 -15.21
CA GLU A 100 -16.23 -2.17 -16.05
C GLU A 100 -15.91 -3.00 -17.32
N LEU A 101 -14.76 -2.72 -17.96
CA LEU A 101 -14.31 -3.52 -19.12
C LEU A 101 -13.99 -4.96 -18.72
N TYR A 102 -13.37 -5.16 -17.56
CA TYR A 102 -13.08 -6.50 -17.04
C TYR A 102 -14.38 -7.28 -16.81
N GLN A 103 -15.38 -6.66 -16.18
CA GLN A 103 -16.69 -7.28 -15.95
C GLN A 103 -17.45 -7.55 -17.24
N ALA A 104 -17.22 -6.75 -18.29
CA ALA A 104 -17.74 -6.97 -19.63
C ALA A 104 -16.98 -8.06 -20.42
N GLY A 105 -15.97 -8.70 -19.84
CA GLY A 105 -15.14 -9.73 -20.50
C GLY A 105 -14.14 -9.18 -21.52
N LYS A 106 -14.00 -7.85 -21.61
CA LYS A 106 -13.09 -7.17 -22.54
C LYS A 106 -11.69 -7.05 -21.94
N TYR A 107 -11.05 -8.18 -21.65
CA TYR A 107 -9.83 -8.23 -20.85
C TYR A 107 -8.64 -7.49 -21.47
N ALA A 108 -8.48 -7.55 -22.80
CA ALA A 108 -7.41 -6.81 -23.49
C ALA A 108 -7.57 -5.29 -23.35
N GLU A 109 -8.80 -4.78 -23.52
CA GLU A 109 -9.11 -3.36 -23.34
C GLU A 109 -8.97 -2.95 -21.87
N ALA A 110 -9.46 -3.78 -20.94
CA ALA A 110 -9.34 -3.55 -19.50
C ALA A 110 -7.86 -3.45 -19.07
N ARG A 111 -7.03 -4.37 -19.55
CA ARG A 111 -5.59 -4.40 -19.29
C ARG A 111 -4.91 -3.09 -19.71
N ALA A 112 -5.20 -2.59 -20.91
CA ALA A 112 -4.64 -1.33 -21.40
C ALA A 112 -4.98 -0.15 -20.48
N ARG A 113 -6.21 -0.12 -19.93
CA ARG A 113 -6.63 0.94 -18.99
C ARG A 113 -6.02 0.77 -17.60
N PHE A 114 -5.83 -0.45 -17.12
CA PHE A 114 -5.08 -0.70 -15.89
C PHE A 114 -3.61 -0.29 -16.02
N GLU A 115 -2.95 -0.62 -17.13
CA GLU A 115 -1.58 -0.19 -17.42
C GLU A 115 -1.47 1.34 -17.50
N GLU A 116 -2.47 2.01 -18.07
CA GLU A 116 -2.55 3.48 -18.08
C GLU A 116 -2.61 4.07 -16.67
N VAL A 117 -3.37 3.47 -15.75
CA VAL A 117 -3.42 3.90 -14.35
C VAL A 117 -2.05 3.76 -13.69
N VAL A 118 -1.37 2.63 -13.89
CA VAL A 118 -0.01 2.40 -13.36
C VAL A 118 0.99 3.40 -13.93
N ALA A 119 0.86 3.78 -15.21
CA ALA A 119 1.75 4.74 -15.85
C ALA A 119 1.51 6.19 -15.39
N ARG A 120 0.25 6.56 -15.08
CA ARG A 120 -0.13 7.91 -14.63
C ARG A 120 0.14 8.15 -13.15
N ASP A 121 0.08 7.11 -12.32
CA ASP A 121 0.15 7.20 -10.86
C ASP A 121 0.98 6.05 -10.30
N ASP A 122 2.26 5.96 -10.69
CA ASP A 122 3.17 4.84 -10.38
C ASP A 122 3.44 4.63 -8.89
N THR A 123 3.35 5.72 -8.12
CA THR A 123 3.62 5.84 -6.68
C THR A 123 2.34 6.08 -5.87
N GLY A 124 1.19 6.20 -6.53
CA GLY A 124 -0.07 6.42 -5.84
C GLY A 124 -0.67 5.15 -5.27
N LEU A 125 -1.61 5.34 -4.35
CA LEU A 125 -2.28 4.26 -3.61
C LEU A 125 -3.10 3.32 -4.50
N LEU A 126 -3.39 3.72 -5.75
CA LEU A 126 -4.15 2.92 -6.72
C LEU A 126 -3.25 2.11 -7.66
N ALA A 127 -1.96 2.42 -7.74
CA ALA A 127 -1.00 1.71 -8.60
C ALA A 127 -0.96 0.20 -8.32
N PRO A 128 -0.89 -0.27 -7.05
CA PRO A 128 -0.87 -1.70 -6.75
C PRO A 128 -2.16 -2.37 -7.25
N MET A 129 -3.32 -1.76 -7.00
CA MET A 129 -4.61 -2.29 -7.42
C MET A 129 -4.73 -2.39 -8.95
N ALA A 130 -4.26 -1.37 -9.66
CA ALA A 130 -4.25 -1.38 -11.12
C ALA A 130 -3.30 -2.45 -11.69
N ALA A 131 -2.10 -2.58 -11.12
CA ALA A 131 -1.14 -3.60 -11.54
C ALA A 131 -1.69 -5.03 -11.33
N LEU A 132 -2.38 -5.27 -10.20
CA LEU A 132 -3.11 -6.52 -9.98
C LEU A 132 -4.22 -6.70 -11.03
N GLY A 133 -5.00 -5.65 -11.31
CA GLY A 133 -6.02 -5.66 -12.35
C GLY A 133 -5.48 -6.08 -13.72
N ALA A 134 -4.35 -5.52 -14.14
CA ALA A 134 -3.68 -5.90 -15.39
C ALA A 134 -3.26 -7.37 -15.40
N ALA A 135 -2.70 -7.88 -14.29
CA ALA A 135 -2.34 -9.29 -14.16
C ALA A 135 -3.57 -10.21 -14.22
N THR A 136 -4.67 -9.85 -13.52
CA THR A 136 -5.93 -10.61 -13.58
C THR A 136 -6.57 -10.62 -14.96
N CYS A 137 -6.39 -9.56 -15.76
CA CYS A 137 -6.82 -9.58 -17.16
C CYS A 137 -6.05 -10.62 -17.97
N GLN A 138 -4.72 -10.72 -17.79
CA GLN A 138 -3.91 -11.71 -18.51
C GLN A 138 -4.28 -13.14 -18.11
N ASP A 139 -4.59 -13.35 -16.84
CA ASP A 139 -5.10 -14.61 -16.30
C ASP A 139 -6.42 -15.00 -16.98
N ALA A 140 -7.37 -14.06 -17.04
CA ALA A 140 -8.67 -14.24 -17.70
C ALA A 140 -8.58 -14.37 -19.24
N GLU A 141 -7.47 -13.98 -19.86
CA GLU A 141 -7.17 -14.21 -21.28
C GLU A 141 -6.56 -15.62 -21.55
N ASP A 142 -6.51 -16.50 -20.55
CA ASP A 142 -5.85 -17.82 -20.58
C ASP A 142 -4.34 -17.74 -20.88
N LYS A 143 -3.72 -16.57 -20.71
CA LYS A 143 -2.27 -16.36 -20.92
C LYS A 143 -1.50 -16.67 -19.65
N VAL A 144 -1.54 -17.93 -19.22
CA VAL A 144 -1.01 -18.40 -17.93
C VAL A 144 0.42 -17.95 -17.67
N ASP A 145 1.36 -18.15 -18.60
CA ASP A 145 2.77 -17.77 -18.39
C ASP A 145 2.95 -16.25 -18.24
N ALA A 146 2.20 -15.46 -19.01
CA ALA A 146 2.21 -14.00 -18.90
C ALA A 146 1.61 -13.54 -17.56
N ALA A 147 0.47 -14.12 -17.18
CA ALA A 147 -0.21 -13.83 -15.93
C ALA A 147 0.67 -14.15 -14.71
N MET A 148 1.33 -15.31 -14.69
CA MET A 148 2.30 -15.65 -13.64
C MET A 148 3.42 -14.62 -13.52
N THR A 149 3.98 -14.19 -14.65
CA THR A 149 5.03 -13.16 -14.69
C THR A 149 4.50 -11.82 -14.15
N ALA A 150 3.29 -11.41 -14.55
CA ALA A 150 2.68 -10.18 -14.09
C ALA A 150 2.36 -10.21 -12.58
N TYR A 151 1.84 -11.33 -12.05
CA TYR A 151 1.63 -11.47 -10.60
C TYR A 151 2.95 -11.42 -9.83
N GLN A 152 4.02 -12.05 -10.32
CA GLN A 152 5.34 -11.96 -9.71
C GLN A 152 5.87 -10.52 -9.67
N GLN A 153 5.66 -9.75 -10.74
CA GLN A 153 6.02 -8.33 -10.76
C GLN A 153 5.23 -7.52 -9.73
N VAL A 154 3.93 -7.77 -9.57
CA VAL A 154 3.10 -7.12 -8.54
C VAL A 154 3.64 -7.43 -7.14
N ILE A 155 3.98 -8.69 -6.87
CA ILE A 155 4.52 -9.12 -5.57
C ILE A 155 5.87 -8.47 -5.29
N ALA A 156 6.74 -8.39 -6.30
CA ALA A 156 8.07 -7.78 -6.18
C ALA A 156 8.02 -6.26 -6.00
N LYS A 157 7.09 -5.59 -6.69
CA LYS A 157 6.96 -4.13 -6.67
C LYS A 157 6.21 -3.62 -5.42
N TYR A 158 5.25 -4.39 -4.92
CA TYR A 158 4.37 -3.98 -3.82
C TYR A 158 4.35 -4.99 -2.67
N PRO A 159 5.50 -5.40 -2.09
CA PRO A 159 5.60 -6.54 -1.17
C PRO A 159 4.76 -6.39 0.10
N ASP A 160 4.66 -5.17 0.63
CA ASP A 160 3.94 -4.84 1.88
C ASP A 160 2.47 -4.43 1.66
N ASP A 161 2.03 -4.31 0.41
CA ASP A 161 0.65 -3.93 0.09
C ASP A 161 -0.28 -5.15 0.20
N PRO A 162 -1.52 -5.01 0.74
CA PRO A 162 -2.50 -6.09 0.75
C PRO A 162 -2.75 -6.75 -0.62
N VAL A 163 -2.50 -6.03 -1.71
CA VAL A 163 -2.52 -6.54 -3.09
C VAL A 163 -1.52 -7.67 -3.32
N SER A 164 -0.33 -7.61 -2.72
CA SER A 164 0.69 -8.67 -2.85
C SER A 164 0.16 -10.01 -2.34
N GLY A 165 -0.60 -10.01 -1.24
CA GLY A 165 -1.29 -11.20 -0.75
C GLY A 165 -2.26 -11.81 -1.77
N ARG A 166 -3.03 -10.96 -2.45
CA ARG A 166 -3.96 -11.39 -3.51
C ARG A 166 -3.23 -11.90 -4.76
N ALA A 167 -2.14 -11.25 -5.16
CA ALA A 167 -1.31 -11.68 -6.28
C ALA A 167 -0.66 -13.04 -6.00
N ARG A 168 -0.16 -13.28 -4.78
CA ARG A 168 0.38 -14.59 -4.36
C ARG A 168 -0.67 -15.70 -4.43
N LEU A 169 -1.90 -15.43 -3.98
CA LEU A 169 -3.00 -16.40 -4.08
C LEU A 169 -3.34 -16.76 -5.53
N ALA A 170 -3.40 -15.75 -6.41
CA ALA A 170 -3.65 -15.98 -7.83
C ALA A 170 -2.50 -16.76 -8.49
N LEU A 171 -1.24 -16.41 -8.16
CA LEU A 171 -0.07 -17.13 -8.62
C LEU A 171 -0.07 -18.60 -8.18
N ALA A 172 -0.44 -18.88 -6.91
CA ALA A 172 -0.58 -20.24 -6.41
C ALA A 172 -1.68 -21.02 -7.15
N ALA A 173 -2.82 -20.40 -7.40
CA ALA A 173 -3.89 -21.00 -8.20
C ALA A 173 -3.44 -21.33 -9.63
N LEU A 174 -2.65 -20.46 -10.27
CA LEU A 174 -2.06 -20.75 -11.57
C LEU A 174 -1.07 -21.92 -11.54
N HIS A 175 -0.28 -22.05 -10.47
CA HIS A 175 0.56 -23.23 -10.26
C HIS A 175 -0.26 -24.51 -10.12
N GLU A 176 -1.40 -24.49 -9.43
CA GLU A 176 -2.31 -25.64 -9.36
C GLU A 176 -2.87 -26.03 -10.74
N VAL A 177 -3.28 -25.04 -11.54
CA VAL A 177 -3.76 -25.28 -12.92
C VAL A 177 -2.69 -25.95 -13.79
N ARG A 178 -1.41 -25.63 -13.56
CA ARG A 178 -0.26 -26.27 -14.24
C ARG A 178 0.14 -27.63 -13.66
N GLY A 179 -0.54 -28.12 -12.62
CA GLY A 179 -0.17 -29.34 -11.91
C GLY A 179 1.07 -29.18 -11.02
N GLN A 180 1.54 -27.96 -10.80
CA GLN A 180 2.70 -27.63 -9.98
C GLN A 180 2.31 -27.46 -8.50
N PHE A 181 1.66 -28.47 -7.95
CA PHE A 181 1.05 -28.42 -6.62
C PHE A 181 2.05 -28.16 -5.50
N ALA A 182 3.29 -28.65 -5.62
CA ALA A 182 4.36 -28.38 -4.65
C ALA A 182 4.72 -26.89 -4.58
N GLU A 183 4.72 -26.18 -5.71
CA GLU A 183 5.00 -24.74 -5.75
C GLU A 183 3.82 -23.94 -5.21
N ALA A 184 2.58 -24.33 -5.55
CA ALA A 184 1.38 -23.73 -4.98
C ALA A 184 1.37 -23.82 -3.44
N LEU A 185 1.72 -25.00 -2.91
CA LEU A 185 1.79 -25.24 -1.47
C LEU A 185 2.82 -24.34 -0.77
N LYS A 186 4.02 -24.18 -1.35
CA LYS A 186 5.04 -23.25 -0.82
C LYS A 186 4.53 -21.82 -0.74
N ILE A 187 3.79 -21.37 -1.75
CA ILE A 187 3.22 -20.01 -1.76
C ILE A 187 2.17 -19.88 -0.64
N TYR A 188 1.28 -20.86 -0.47
CA TYR A 188 0.31 -20.82 0.62
C TYR A 188 0.94 -20.85 2.02
N ASP A 189 2.02 -21.62 2.20
CA ASP A 189 2.80 -21.63 3.44
C ASP A 189 3.43 -20.26 3.72
N SER A 190 4.02 -19.64 2.68
CA SER A 190 4.62 -18.31 2.81
C SER A 190 3.59 -17.24 3.18
N LEU A 191 2.37 -17.33 2.66
CA LEU A 191 1.26 -16.41 2.98
C LEU A 191 0.78 -16.56 4.42
N GLN A 192 0.84 -17.76 5.00
CA GLN A 192 0.47 -17.97 6.41
C GLN A 192 1.54 -17.47 7.38
N ALA A 193 2.81 -17.56 6.98
CA ALA A 193 3.92 -17.00 7.75
C ALA A 193 3.92 -15.46 7.74
N ASP A 194 3.37 -14.86 6.69
CA ASP A 194 3.28 -13.42 6.52
C ASP A 194 2.09 -12.82 7.27
N ARG A 195 2.36 -12.13 8.39
CA ARG A 195 1.32 -11.44 9.18
C ARG A 195 0.66 -10.29 8.44
N ALA A 196 1.33 -9.68 7.45
CA ALA A 196 0.76 -8.60 6.64
C ALA A 196 -0.25 -9.12 5.60
N ALA A 197 -0.22 -10.41 5.29
CA ALA A 197 -1.10 -11.02 4.30
C ALA A 197 -2.58 -11.09 4.75
N GLY A 198 -2.90 -10.90 6.04
CA GLY A 198 -4.25 -10.67 6.55
C GLY A 198 -5.32 -11.63 6.00
N ARG A 199 -6.27 -11.12 5.20
CA ARG A 199 -7.32 -11.94 4.57
C ARG A 199 -6.76 -12.98 3.59
N ALA A 200 -5.66 -12.67 2.89
CA ALA A 200 -5.04 -13.60 1.97
C ALA A 200 -4.41 -14.80 2.70
N ALA A 201 -3.87 -14.59 3.91
CA ALA A 201 -3.37 -15.68 4.76
C ALA A 201 -4.49 -16.66 5.16
N MET A 202 -5.68 -16.13 5.47
CA MET A 202 -6.86 -16.94 5.81
C MET A 202 -7.34 -17.76 4.60
N GLU A 203 -7.38 -17.17 3.42
CA GLU A 203 -7.75 -17.93 2.21
C GLU A 203 -6.69 -18.97 1.85
N ALA A 204 -5.40 -18.62 2.02
CA ALA A 204 -4.28 -19.53 1.78
C ALA A 204 -4.35 -20.78 2.68
N SER A 205 -4.76 -20.66 3.94
CA SER A 205 -4.87 -21.82 4.84
C SER A 205 -5.94 -22.80 4.37
N ILE A 206 -7.10 -22.30 3.95
CA ILE A 206 -8.20 -23.12 3.41
C ILE A 206 -7.77 -23.81 2.11
N LYS A 207 -7.16 -23.06 1.18
CA LYS A 207 -6.69 -23.61 -0.09
C LYS A 207 -5.60 -24.65 0.09
N ARG A 208 -4.63 -24.38 0.98
CA ARG A 208 -3.59 -25.34 1.34
C ARG A 208 -4.17 -26.63 1.91
N GLU A 209 -5.10 -26.54 2.86
CA GLU A 209 -5.72 -27.73 3.44
C GLU A 209 -6.45 -28.55 2.36
N THR A 210 -7.18 -27.87 1.48
CA THR A 210 -7.87 -28.51 0.35
C THR A 210 -6.87 -29.20 -0.58
N LEU A 211 -5.77 -28.52 -0.91
CA LEU A 211 -4.69 -29.04 -1.75
C LEU A 211 -4.04 -30.29 -1.13
N LEU A 212 -3.77 -30.28 0.17
CA LEU A 212 -3.19 -31.43 0.90
C LEU A 212 -4.16 -32.62 1.00
N ARG A 213 -5.47 -32.37 1.07
CA ARG A 213 -6.46 -33.45 1.04
C ARG A 213 -6.52 -34.12 -0.33
N GLN A 214 -6.34 -33.34 -1.41
CA GLN A 214 -6.30 -33.85 -2.78
C GLN A 214 -4.95 -34.51 -3.12
N HIS A 215 -3.87 -33.99 -2.53
CA HIS A 215 -2.49 -34.45 -2.71
C HIS A 215 -1.80 -34.77 -1.37
N PRO A 216 -2.21 -35.85 -0.68
CA PRO A 216 -1.62 -36.22 0.61
C PRO A 216 -0.11 -36.50 0.55
N GLU A 217 0.40 -36.85 -0.64
CA GLU A 217 1.82 -37.05 -0.93
C GLU A 217 2.67 -35.78 -0.72
N LEU A 218 2.05 -34.60 -0.76
CA LEU A 218 2.72 -33.31 -0.54
C LEU A 218 2.71 -32.90 0.93
N ALA A 219 2.00 -33.63 1.79
CA ALA A 219 2.05 -33.36 3.21
C ALA A 219 3.50 -33.51 3.69
N PRO A 220 4.02 -32.56 4.50
CA PRO A 220 5.30 -32.79 5.16
C PRO A 220 5.14 -34.09 5.93
N ALA A 221 5.92 -35.10 5.53
CA ALA A 221 5.84 -36.45 6.09
C ALA A 221 5.70 -36.31 7.60
N ALA A 222 4.55 -36.71 8.12
CA ALA A 222 4.28 -36.59 9.54
C ALA A 222 5.49 -37.20 10.26
N ALA A 223 6.28 -36.36 10.93
CA ALA A 223 7.19 -36.87 11.93
C ALA A 223 6.32 -37.79 12.79
N PRO A 224 6.64 -39.10 12.87
CA PRO A 224 5.75 -40.07 13.45
C PRO A 224 5.29 -39.52 14.79
N ALA A 225 3.98 -39.30 14.92
CA ALA A 225 3.39 -38.78 16.13
C ALA A 225 3.81 -39.74 17.24
N THR A 226 4.82 -39.36 18.02
CA THR A 226 5.15 -40.07 19.26
C THR A 226 3.87 -40.03 20.07
N PRO A 227 3.24 -41.19 20.36
CA PRO A 227 2.00 -41.20 21.11
C PRO A 227 2.22 -40.44 22.41
N PRO A 228 1.22 -39.66 22.89
CA PRO A 228 1.36 -38.98 24.17
C PRO A 228 1.68 -40.04 25.22
N VAL A 229 2.84 -39.91 25.87
CA VAL A 229 3.16 -40.71 27.04
C VAL A 229 2.14 -40.31 28.11
N ILE A 230 1.11 -41.14 28.27
CA ILE A 230 0.16 -41.02 29.36
C ILE A 230 0.92 -41.43 30.61
N THR A 231 1.42 -40.45 31.37
CA THR A 231 1.86 -40.70 32.74
C THR A 231 0.61 -41.00 33.57
N PRO A 232 0.42 -42.20 34.12
CA PRO A 232 -0.77 -42.48 34.91
C PRO A 232 -0.73 -41.65 36.19
N ILE A 233 -1.67 -40.72 36.31
CA ILE A 233 -1.99 -40.06 37.58
C ILE A 233 -2.87 -41.04 38.35
N GLY A 234 -2.29 -41.75 39.31
CA GLY A 234 -3.07 -42.61 40.18
C GLY A 234 -2.28 -43.31 41.27
N ALA A 235 -2.45 -42.77 42.49
CA ALA A 235 -2.60 -43.49 43.76
C ALA A 235 -1.38 -43.61 44.69
N GLY A 236 -1.45 -42.83 45.78
CA GLY A 236 -1.14 -43.30 47.13
C GLY A 236 0.28 -43.08 47.63
N ALA A 237 0.49 -41.99 48.37
CA ALA A 237 1.57 -41.92 49.35
C ALA A 237 1.32 -42.91 50.52
N PRO A 238 2.38 -43.44 51.13
CA PRO A 238 2.42 -43.59 52.59
C PRO A 238 3.69 -42.95 53.22
N PRO A 239 3.70 -42.69 54.55
CA PRO A 239 4.55 -41.67 55.15
C PRO A 239 5.84 -42.17 55.85
N ALA A 240 6.80 -41.24 55.94
CA ALA A 240 7.86 -41.01 56.93
C ALA A 240 8.81 -42.14 57.39
N ALA A 241 10.11 -41.94 57.16
CA ALA A 241 11.17 -42.31 58.12
C ALA A 241 12.40 -41.39 57.96
N SER A 242 12.85 -40.85 59.10
CA SER A 242 13.91 -39.86 59.29
C SER A 242 15.32 -40.49 59.35
N ALA A 243 16.36 -39.69 58.99
CA ALA A 243 17.73 -39.58 59.57
C ALA A 243 18.85 -39.41 58.51
N PRO A 244 20.07 -38.94 58.84
CA PRO A 244 20.43 -37.74 59.60
C PRO A 244 21.50 -36.85 58.87
N ALA A 245 21.87 -35.74 59.51
CA ALA A 245 22.70 -34.62 59.03
C ALA A 245 24.23 -34.82 59.04
N ALA A 246 24.97 -34.06 58.19
CA ALA A 246 26.30 -33.45 58.42
C ALA A 246 26.70 -32.50 57.23
N PRO A 247 27.71 -31.61 57.33
CA PRO A 247 27.64 -30.22 57.82
C PRO A 247 28.00 -29.15 56.74
N PRO A 248 27.90 -27.83 57.06
CA PRO A 248 27.97 -26.75 56.06
C PRO A 248 29.40 -26.23 55.80
N GLY A 249 29.72 -25.94 54.53
CA GLY A 249 30.90 -25.17 54.14
C GLY A 249 30.63 -23.65 54.23
N PRO A 250 31.64 -22.83 54.57
CA PRO A 250 31.42 -21.45 54.99
C PRO A 250 31.19 -20.49 53.83
N SER A 251 30.24 -19.59 54.06
CA SER A 251 29.96 -18.38 53.31
C SER A 251 31.18 -17.46 53.22
N THR A 252 31.44 -16.92 52.04
CA THR A 252 32.09 -15.61 51.93
C THR A 252 31.19 -14.67 51.14
N ASN A 253 30.76 -13.67 51.88
CA ASN A 253 29.94 -12.54 51.53
C ASN A 253 30.80 -11.57 50.69
N ALA A 254 30.34 -11.14 49.52
CA ALA A 254 30.90 -9.98 48.83
C ALA A 254 29.79 -9.18 48.14
N ALA A 255 29.22 -8.29 48.94
CA ALA A 255 28.63 -6.99 48.62
C ALA A 255 28.50 -6.58 47.14
N ALA A 256 27.25 -6.36 46.73
CA ALA A 256 26.84 -5.30 45.79
C ALA A 256 27.18 -3.91 46.43
N PRO A 257 27.17 -2.74 45.74
CA PRO A 257 26.23 -2.33 44.67
C PRO A 257 26.84 -1.27 43.68
N PRO A 258 26.11 -0.27 43.14
CA PRO A 258 24.83 -0.26 42.44
C PRO A 258 24.96 0.26 40.98
N GLY A 259 23.88 0.11 40.20
CA GLY A 259 23.73 0.80 38.92
C GLY A 259 23.49 2.31 39.05
N VAL A 260 23.82 3.05 37.99
CA VAL A 260 23.35 4.40 37.67
C VAL A 260 23.52 4.63 36.15
N PRO A 261 22.84 5.62 35.52
CA PRO A 261 21.91 5.37 34.42
C PRO A 261 22.27 6.14 33.14
N ALA A 262 21.50 5.97 32.05
CA ALA A 262 21.33 7.03 31.03
C ALA A 262 20.52 8.19 31.66
N PRO A 263 20.61 9.49 31.25
CA PRO A 263 20.51 9.93 29.85
C PRO A 263 21.22 11.26 29.42
N THR A 264 21.33 11.48 28.10
CA THR A 264 21.28 12.79 27.34
C THR A 264 22.33 13.88 27.65
N PRO A 265 22.49 14.98 26.85
CA PRO A 265 21.72 15.52 25.71
C PRO A 265 22.11 15.05 24.30
#